data_AF-E4X3B7-F1
#
_entry.id   AF-E4X3B7-F1
#
_cell.length_a   1.000
_cell.length_b   1.000
_cell.length_c   1.000
_cell.angle_alpha   90.00
_cell.angle_beta   90.00
_cell.angle_gamma   90.00
#
_symmetry.space_group_name_H-M   'P 1'
#
loop_
_entity.id
_entity.type
_entity.pdbx_description
1 polymer ?
#
loop_
_entity_poly.entity_id
_entity_poly.type
_entity_poly.pdbx_seq_one_letter_code
_entity_poly.pdbx_strand_id
1 'polypeptide(L)'
;MHHQLHEFAECPKYQCSKFLLGEPLKETLRDGESEPFWLRYITERISTQTIANIGLLRVPGNQRRITKIVNSFSKDETILENDGSFTDADFCTSLKRLLRFLPEPLISRHILDALLDIAYDYSQTGGDTVIHEKMTATLAKLAEAEKTTLEALIGFLRSVAQKTTQVFFN
;
A
#
# COMPACT_ATOMS: atom_id res chain seq x y z
N MET A 1 -51.27 32.57 -24.50
CA MET A 1 -51.40 31.95 -23.16
C MET A 1 -51.09 30.48 -23.31
N HIS A 2 -50.35 29.94 -22.34
CA HIS A 2 -49.88 28.55 -22.16
C HIS A 2 -48.61 28.10 -22.92
N HIS A 3 -47.50 28.43 -22.26
CA HIS A 3 -46.31 27.62 -22.05
C HIS A 3 -46.53 26.11 -22.09
N GLN A 4 -45.60 25.40 -22.74
CA GLN A 4 -44.99 24.17 -22.20
C GLN A 4 -43.60 24.03 -22.83
N LEU A 5 -42.60 24.59 -22.14
CA LEU A 5 -41.20 24.22 -22.36
C LEU A 5 -41.03 22.84 -21.71
N HIS A 6 -40.66 21.86 -22.51
CA HIS A 6 -40.21 20.56 -22.01
C HIS A 6 -39.01 20.79 -21.09
N GLU A 7 -39.20 20.46 -19.81
CA GLU A 7 -38.11 20.26 -18.85
C GLU A 7 -37.10 19.29 -19.46
N PHE A 8 -35.91 19.80 -19.75
CA PHE A 8 -34.74 18.98 -19.93
C PHE A 8 -34.54 18.23 -18.62
N ALA A 9 -34.87 16.94 -18.61
CA ALA A 9 -34.46 16.04 -17.55
C ALA A 9 -32.94 16.15 -17.42
N GLU A 10 -32.48 16.76 -16.33
CA GLU A 10 -31.08 16.76 -15.94
C GLU A 10 -30.63 15.31 -15.84
N CYS A 11 -29.81 14.90 -16.80
CA CYS A 11 -29.15 13.60 -16.78
C CYS A 11 -28.36 13.54 -15.47
N PRO A 12 -28.62 12.58 -14.56
CA PRO A 12 -27.97 12.55 -13.27
C PRO A 12 -26.46 12.45 -13.52
N LYS A 13 -25.76 13.47 -13.04
CA LYS A 13 -24.30 13.64 -13.11
C LYS A 13 -23.66 12.29 -12.85
N TYR A 14 -22.84 11.81 -13.79
CA TYR A 14 -21.91 10.72 -13.54
C TYR A 14 -21.11 11.11 -12.29
N GLN A 15 -21.48 10.57 -11.13
CA GLN A 15 -20.62 10.56 -9.96
C GLN A 15 -19.39 9.77 -10.41
N CYS A 16 -18.34 10.52 -10.76
CA CYS A 16 -17.05 9.95 -11.10
C CYS A 16 -16.56 9.28 -9.80
N SER A 17 -16.83 8.00 -9.65
CA SER A 17 -16.36 7.22 -8.50
C SER A 17 -14.85 7.37 -8.47
N LYS A 18 -14.32 8.03 -7.44
CA LYS A 18 -12.88 8.28 -7.30
C LYS A 18 -12.18 6.93 -7.22
N PHE A 19 -11.48 6.53 -8.27
CA PHE A 19 -10.72 5.27 -8.28
C PHE A 19 -9.47 5.44 -7.43
N LEU A 20 -9.19 4.51 -6.52
CA LEU A 20 -8.02 4.61 -5.63
C LEU A 20 -6.68 4.45 -6.37
N LEU A 21 -6.67 3.65 -7.45
CA LEU A 21 -5.45 3.41 -8.22
C LEU A 21 -5.09 4.64 -9.05
N GLY A 22 -3.82 5.05 -8.98
CA GLY A 22 -3.31 6.22 -9.70
C GLY A 22 -3.44 7.54 -8.93
N GLU A 23 -4.12 7.55 -7.79
CA GLU A 23 -4.20 8.72 -6.92
C GLU A 23 -2.88 8.92 -6.17
N PRO A 24 -2.40 10.18 -6.00
CA PRO A 24 -1.24 10.47 -5.18
C PRO A 24 -1.45 9.96 -3.75
N LEU A 25 -0.39 9.41 -3.13
CA LEU A 25 -0.47 8.80 -1.79
C LEU A 25 -1.19 9.69 -0.76
N LYS A 26 -0.85 10.98 -0.74
CA LYS A 26 -1.47 11.99 0.13
C LYS A 26 -3.00 12.11 -0.05
N GLU A 27 -3.51 11.92 -1.26
CA GLU A 27 -4.93 12.00 -1.60
C GLU A 27 -5.69 10.70 -1.25
N THR A 28 -4.96 9.66 -0.84
CA THR A 28 -5.51 8.39 -0.35
C THR A 28 -5.60 8.33 1.17
N LEU A 29 -5.02 9.32 1.87
CA LEU A 29 -5.13 9.45 3.31
C LEU A 29 -6.50 10.00 3.71
N ARG A 30 -7.03 9.52 4.83
CA ARG A 30 -8.22 10.10 5.46
C ARG A 30 -7.79 11.22 6.41
N ASP A 31 -8.71 12.14 6.71
CA ASP A 31 -8.44 13.24 7.63
C ASP A 31 -7.97 12.71 9.00
N GLY A 32 -6.78 13.15 9.42
CA GLY A 32 -6.16 12.73 10.68
C GLY A 32 -5.46 11.37 10.66
N GLU A 33 -5.47 10.65 9.53
CA GLU A 33 -4.67 9.43 9.39
C GLU A 33 -3.26 9.75 8.89
N SER A 34 -2.25 9.12 9.51
CA SER A 34 -0.86 9.23 9.11
C SER A 34 -0.49 8.28 7.96
N GLU A 35 -1.27 7.24 7.73
CA GLU A 35 -1.02 6.23 6.69
C GLU A 35 -2.32 5.83 6.00
N PRO A 36 -2.28 5.26 4.78
CA PRO A 36 -3.50 4.90 4.08
C PRO A 36 -4.24 3.74 4.74
N PHE A 37 -5.56 3.88 4.88
CA PHE A 37 -6.45 2.84 5.41
C PHE A 37 -6.23 1.46 4.78
N TRP A 38 -5.99 1.39 3.47
CA TRP A 38 -5.77 0.12 2.77
C TRP A 38 -4.49 -0.59 3.23
N LEU A 39 -3.45 0.14 3.65
CA LEU A 39 -2.22 -0.45 4.19
C LEU A 39 -2.56 -1.12 5.53
N ARG A 40 -3.10 -0.34 6.46
CA ARG A 40 -3.50 -0.79 7.80
C ARG A 40 -4.43 -2.00 7.74
N TYR A 41 -5.49 -1.91 6.94
CA TYR A 41 -6.47 -2.99 6.79
C TYR A 41 -5.80 -4.28 6.32
N ILE A 42 -4.95 -4.22 5.28
CA ILE A 42 -4.30 -5.42 4.74
C ILE A 42 -3.29 -6.00 5.75
N THR A 43 -2.46 -5.16 6.37
CA THR A 43 -1.42 -5.62 7.30
C THR A 43 -2.03 -6.22 8.56
N GLU A 44 -3.11 -5.66 9.10
CA GLU A 44 -3.87 -6.22 10.22
C GLU A 44 -4.53 -7.56 9.85
N ARG A 45 -5.15 -7.66 8.67
CA ARG A 45 -5.79 -8.89 8.21
C ARG A 45 -4.82 -10.05 8.02
N ILE A 46 -3.61 -9.76 7.55
CA ILE A 46 -2.54 -10.76 7.44
C ILE A 46 -1.94 -11.09 8.81
N SER A 47 -1.80 -10.10 9.70
CA SER A 47 -1.15 -10.29 11.01
C SER A 47 -2.01 -11.03 12.04
N THR A 48 -3.34 -10.94 11.91
CA THR A 48 -4.34 -11.61 12.76
C THR A 48 -4.53 -13.08 12.42
N GLN A 49 -4.22 -13.49 11.19
CA GLN A 49 -4.16 -14.90 10.82
C GLN A 49 -2.82 -15.47 11.28
N THR A 50 -2.80 -16.74 11.71
CA THR A 50 -1.54 -17.44 11.94
C THR A 50 -0.77 -17.34 10.64
N ILE A 51 0.34 -16.58 10.61
CA ILE A 51 1.23 -16.44 9.45
C ILE A 51 1.92 -17.80 9.26
N ALA A 52 1.16 -18.78 8.77
CA ALA A 52 1.54 -20.16 8.54
C ALA A 52 1.72 -20.41 7.03
N ASN A 53 1.37 -19.43 6.20
CA ASN A 53 1.47 -19.54 4.75
C ASN A 53 2.92 -19.32 4.28
N ILE A 54 3.57 -20.43 3.93
CA ILE A 54 4.87 -20.44 3.25
C ILE A 54 4.78 -19.58 1.98
N GLY A 55 5.71 -18.62 1.84
CA GLY A 55 5.79 -17.77 0.65
C GLY A 55 4.84 -16.58 0.64
N LEU A 56 4.49 -16.04 1.82
CA LEU A 56 3.83 -14.74 1.96
C LEU A 56 4.55 -13.68 1.11
N LEU A 57 3.80 -12.80 0.45
CA LEU A 57 4.29 -11.81 -0.54
C LEU A 57 4.92 -12.39 -1.83
N ARG A 58 5.28 -13.68 -1.87
CA ARG A 58 5.83 -14.37 -3.06
C ARG A 58 4.74 -14.99 -3.93
N VAL A 59 3.82 -15.73 -3.32
CA VAL A 59 2.74 -16.44 -4.04
C VAL A 59 1.72 -15.43 -4.58
N PRO A 60 1.37 -15.47 -5.89
CA PRO A 60 0.35 -14.60 -6.45
C PRO A 60 -1.06 -15.02 -6.02
N GLY A 61 -1.91 -14.04 -5.75
CA GLY A 61 -3.34 -14.24 -5.51
C GLY A 61 -4.15 -14.38 -6.81
N ASN A 62 -5.45 -14.61 -6.66
CA ASN A 62 -6.40 -14.69 -7.76
C ASN A 62 -6.82 -13.29 -8.25
N GLN A 63 -6.66 -13.02 -9.55
CA GLN A 63 -6.89 -11.70 -10.13
C GLN A 63 -8.31 -11.15 -9.94
N ARG A 64 -9.34 -12.02 -9.95
CA ARG A 64 -10.73 -11.60 -9.72
C ARG A 64 -10.91 -11.13 -8.28
N ARG A 65 -10.34 -11.85 -7.31
CA ARG A 65 -10.41 -11.49 -5.89
C ARG A 65 -9.57 -10.26 -5.56
N ILE A 66 -8.37 -10.14 -6.14
CA ILE A 66 -7.53 -8.93 -6.03
C ILE A 66 -8.30 -7.69 -6.53
N THR A 67 -8.98 -7.80 -7.66
CA THR A 67 -9.76 -6.67 -8.21
C THR A 67 -10.92 -6.31 -7.30
N LYS A 68 -11.60 -7.29 -6.69
CA LYS A 68 -12.62 -7.03 -5.66
C LYS A 68 -12.04 -6.29 -4.46
N ILE A 69 -10.89 -6.73 -3.93
CA ILE A 69 -10.21 -6.11 -2.78
C ILE A 69 -9.80 -4.67 -3.09
N VAL A 70 -9.19 -4.41 -4.24
CA VAL A 70 -8.76 -3.05 -4.59
C VAL A 70 -9.97 -2.13 -4.81
N ASN A 71 -11.02 -2.63 -5.46
CA ASN A 71 -12.22 -1.85 -5.71
C ASN A 71 -13.00 -1.52 -4.44
N SER A 72 -12.94 -2.37 -3.39
CA SER A 72 -13.61 -2.07 -2.12
C SER A 72 -12.97 -0.90 -1.38
N PHE A 73 -11.69 -0.61 -1.62
CA PHE A 73 -11.03 0.57 -1.08
C PHE A 73 -11.27 1.86 -1.91
N SER A 74 -11.76 1.73 -3.13
CA SER A 74 -12.11 2.88 -4.00
C SER A 74 -13.54 3.39 -3.78
N LYS A 75 -14.34 2.67 -3.00
CA LYS A 75 -15.72 3.03 -2.67
C LYS A 75 -15.75 3.46 -1.21
N ASP A 76 -16.58 4.46 -0.92
CA ASP A 76 -16.90 4.88 0.46
C ASP A 76 -17.19 3.65 1.33
N GLU A 77 -16.18 3.28 2.12
CA GLU A 77 -16.20 2.37 3.25
C GLU A 77 -16.92 1.02 3.09
N THR A 78 -16.86 0.39 1.91
CA THR A 78 -17.25 -1.03 1.85
C THR A 78 -16.18 -1.89 2.52
N ILE A 79 -16.40 -2.20 3.79
CA ILE A 79 -15.74 -3.31 4.49
C ILE A 79 -15.96 -4.54 3.62
N LEU A 80 -14.88 -5.19 3.19
CA LEU A 80 -14.99 -6.49 2.52
C LEU A 80 -15.67 -7.46 3.47
N GLU A 81 -16.87 -7.92 3.12
CA GLU A 81 -17.51 -9.01 3.83
C GLU A 81 -16.57 -10.22 3.83
N ASN A 82 -16.23 -10.68 5.04
CA ASN A 82 -15.32 -11.81 5.21
C ASN A 82 -16.09 -13.11 5.03
N ASP A 83 -16.38 -13.47 3.78
CA ASP A 83 -17.03 -14.73 3.40
C ASP A 83 -16.07 -15.94 3.41
N GLY A 84 -14.82 -15.74 3.86
CA GLY A 84 -13.77 -16.77 3.85
C GLY A 84 -13.19 -17.07 2.47
N SER A 85 -13.59 -16.36 1.41
CA SER A 85 -13.13 -16.62 0.04
C SER A 85 -11.76 -16.00 -0.30
N PHE A 86 -11.30 -15.03 0.49
CA PHE A 86 -10.04 -14.33 0.30
C PHE A 86 -8.91 -15.03 1.04
N THR A 87 -7.77 -15.17 0.37
CA THR A 87 -6.54 -15.73 0.94
C THR A 87 -5.51 -14.64 1.24
N ASP A 88 -4.52 -14.94 2.08
CA ASP A 88 -3.38 -14.05 2.32
C ASP A 88 -2.66 -13.65 1.02
N ALA A 89 -2.55 -14.56 0.06
CA ALA A 89 -1.95 -14.27 -1.24
C ALA A 89 -2.73 -13.19 -2.02
N ASP A 90 -4.07 -13.16 -1.88
CA ASP A 90 -4.91 -12.13 -2.49
C ASP A 90 -4.66 -10.76 -1.84
N PHE A 91 -4.61 -10.71 -0.50
CA PHE A 91 -4.33 -9.47 0.24
C PHE A 91 -2.90 -8.96 -0.03
N CYS A 92 -1.89 -9.82 0.03
CA CYS A 92 -0.50 -9.48 -0.31
C CYS A 92 -0.37 -8.97 -1.75
N THR A 93 -1.05 -9.59 -2.71
CA THR A 93 -1.00 -9.15 -4.11
C THR A 93 -1.74 -7.84 -4.31
N SER A 94 -2.82 -7.61 -3.56
CA SER A 94 -3.55 -6.33 -3.56
C SER A 94 -2.68 -5.20 -2.99
N LEU A 95 -1.97 -5.43 -1.88
CA LEU A 95 -1.01 -4.47 -1.33
C LEU A 95 0.08 -4.10 -2.35
N LYS A 96 0.72 -5.12 -2.96
CA LYS A 96 1.71 -4.90 -4.03
C LYS A 96 1.14 -4.10 -5.19
N ARG A 97 -0.13 -4.35 -5.55
CA ARG A 97 -0.82 -3.63 -6.63
C ARG A 97 -1.06 -2.17 -6.24
N LEU A 98 -1.57 -1.89 -5.05
CA LEU A 98 -1.81 -0.53 -4.57
C LEU A 98 -0.53 0.31 -4.58
N LEU A 99 0.57 -0.24 -4.04
CA LEU A 99 1.89 0.42 -4.04
C LEU A 99 2.44 0.64 -5.46
N ARG A 100 2.25 -0.32 -6.37
CA ARG A 100 2.77 -0.24 -7.75
C ARG A 100 2.07 0.82 -8.60
N PHE A 101 0.79 1.07 -8.31
CA PHE A 101 -0.04 2.00 -9.07
C PHE A 101 -0.08 3.41 -8.47
N LEU A 102 0.73 3.69 -7.45
CA LEU A 102 0.98 5.07 -7.03
C LEU A 102 1.61 5.85 -8.20
N PRO A 103 1.20 7.11 -8.45
CA PRO A 103 1.75 7.91 -9.54
C PRO A 103 3.24 8.23 -9.34
N GLU A 104 3.66 8.39 -8.08
CA GLU A 104 5.07 8.42 -7.65
C GLU A 104 5.32 7.23 -6.72
N PRO A 105 6.42 6.47 -6.87
CA PRO A 105 6.72 5.36 -5.96
C PRO A 105 6.83 5.83 -4.50
N LEU A 106 6.49 4.93 -3.57
CA LEU A 106 6.56 5.21 -2.12
C LEU A 106 7.93 5.73 -1.66
N ILE A 107 9.00 5.18 -2.23
CA ILE A 107 10.32 5.80 -2.19
C ILE A 107 10.44 6.59 -3.49
N SER A 108 10.27 7.90 -3.39
CA SER A 108 10.31 8.79 -4.55
C SER A 108 11.65 8.70 -5.28
N ARG A 109 11.63 8.93 -6.61
CA ARG A 109 12.78 8.60 -7.49
C ARG A 109 14.06 9.31 -7.08
N HIS A 110 13.96 10.57 -6.68
CA HIS A 110 15.09 11.38 -6.22
C HIS A 110 15.71 10.86 -4.91
N ILE A 111 14.94 10.19 -4.06
CA ILE A 111 15.44 9.50 -2.87
C ILE A 111 16.06 8.17 -3.24
N LEU A 112 15.45 7.43 -4.18
CA LEU A 112 15.98 6.16 -4.67
C LEU A 112 17.40 6.31 -5.24
N ASP A 113 17.65 7.32 -6.06
CA ASP A 113 18.99 7.56 -6.63
C ASP A 113 20.04 7.75 -5.53
N ALA A 114 19.74 8.55 -4.51
CA ALA A 114 20.63 8.74 -3.37
C ALA A 114 20.84 7.46 -2.55
N LEU A 115 19.83 6.61 -2.42
CA LEU A 115 19.95 5.31 -1.75
C LEU A 115 20.82 4.34 -2.55
N LEU A 116 20.77 4.38 -3.88
CA LEU A 116 21.63 3.56 -4.73
C LEU A 116 23.10 3.96 -4.60
N ASP A 117 23.40 5.26 -4.53
CA ASP A 117 24.75 5.75 -4.28
C ASP A 117 25.27 5.28 -2.92
N ILE A 118 24.44 5.34 -1.88
CA ILE A 118 24.79 4.82 -0.54
C ILE A 118 25.04 3.31 -0.57
N ALA A 119 24.20 2.55 -1.28
CA ALA A 119 24.37 1.10 -1.42
C ALA A 119 25.65 0.74 -2.19
N TYR A 120 26.00 1.52 -3.21
CA TYR A 120 27.25 1.37 -3.93
C TYR A 120 28.45 1.65 -3.03
N ASP A 121 28.46 2.78 -2.30
CA ASP A 121 29.49 3.12 -1.32
C ASP A 121 29.68 2.02 -0.27
N TYR A 122 28.58 1.43 0.21
CA TYR A 122 28.60 0.34 1.18
C TYR A 122 29.36 -0.89 0.65
N SER A 123 29.08 -1.27 -0.61
CA SER A 123 29.74 -2.41 -1.26
C SER A 123 31.26 -2.26 -1.38
N GLN A 124 31.77 -1.03 -1.32
CA GLN A 124 33.20 -0.72 -1.46
C GLN A 124 33.92 -0.55 -0.13
N THR A 125 33.24 -0.03 0.91
CA THR A 125 33.89 0.47 2.13
C THR A 125 33.67 -0.39 3.37
N GLY A 126 32.64 -1.23 3.41
CA GLY A 126 32.35 -2.15 4.53
C GLY A 126 32.04 -1.49 5.88
N GLY A 127 31.85 -0.17 5.93
CA GLY A 127 31.56 0.57 7.17
C GLY A 127 30.06 0.70 7.45
N ASP A 128 29.53 -0.10 8.37
CA ASP A 128 28.09 -0.17 8.65
C ASP A 128 27.49 1.13 9.26
N THR A 129 28.21 1.81 10.17
CA THR A 129 27.65 2.94 10.94
C THR A 129 27.41 4.20 10.11
N VAL A 130 28.40 4.59 9.29
CA VAL A 130 28.31 5.77 8.41
C VAL A 130 27.22 5.58 7.36
N ILE A 131 27.05 4.36 6.86
CA ILE A 131 26.00 4.02 5.88
C ILE A 131 24.62 4.08 6.51
N HIS A 132 24.45 3.59 7.73
CA HIS A 132 23.19 3.71 8.46
C HIS A 132 22.79 5.17 8.68
N GLU A 133 23.73 6.03 9.09
CA GLU A 133 23.49 7.47 9.26
C GLU A 133 23.10 8.16 7.94
N LYS A 134 23.84 7.91 6.85
CA LYS A 134 23.54 8.43 5.51
C LYS A 134 22.15 7.98 5.02
N MET A 135 21.82 6.70 5.20
CA MET A 135 20.53 6.14 4.80
C MET A 135 19.39 6.77 5.60
N THR A 136 19.55 6.91 6.92
CA THR A 136 18.57 7.56 7.80
C THR A 136 18.35 9.02 7.39
N ALA A 137 19.42 9.78 7.17
CA ALA A 137 19.36 11.17 6.74
C ALA A 137 18.72 11.33 5.35
N THR A 138 18.86 10.33 4.48
CA THR A 138 18.25 10.31 3.14
C THR A 138 16.76 10.01 3.22
N LEU A 139 16.35 9.01 3.99
CA LEU A 139 14.94 8.67 4.21
C LEU A 139 14.19 9.79 4.96
N ALA A 140 14.87 10.58 5.79
CA ALA A 140 14.28 11.74 6.47
C ALA A 140 13.81 12.85 5.52
N LYS A 141 14.18 12.80 4.22
CA LYS A 141 13.75 13.75 3.19
C LYS A 141 12.44 13.36 2.50
N LEU A 142 11.92 12.16 2.76
CA LEU A 142 10.60 11.74 2.26
C LEU A 142 9.51 12.67 2.80
N ALA A 143 8.43 12.83 2.03
CA ALA A 143 7.26 13.53 2.53
C ALA A 143 6.66 12.77 3.72
N GLU A 144 5.98 13.47 4.63
CA GLU A 144 5.46 12.86 5.87
C GLU A 144 4.61 11.62 5.59
N ALA A 145 3.67 11.71 4.62
CA ALA A 145 2.82 10.60 4.21
C ALA A 145 3.62 9.39 3.67
N GLU A 146 4.70 9.63 2.94
CA GLU A 146 5.56 8.57 2.40
C GLU A 146 6.35 7.90 3.53
N LYS A 147 6.89 8.71 4.44
CA LYS A 147 7.68 8.27 5.58
C LYS A 147 6.87 7.37 6.52
N THR A 148 5.71 7.83 6.97
CA THR A 148 4.83 7.07 7.87
C THR A 148 4.34 5.77 7.22
N THR A 149 3.92 5.84 5.94
CA THR A 149 3.53 4.66 5.16
C THR A 149 4.67 3.66 5.02
N LEU A 150 5.90 4.14 4.78
CA LEU A 150 7.09 3.31 4.67
C LEU A 150 7.44 2.67 6.03
N GLU A 151 7.39 3.42 7.13
CA GLU A 151 7.63 2.92 8.48
C GLU A 151 6.65 1.80 8.84
N ALA A 152 5.36 2.00 8.56
CA ALA A 152 4.32 0.99 8.77
C ALA A 152 4.54 -0.26 7.92
N LEU A 153 4.89 -0.09 6.64
CA LEU A 153 5.20 -1.19 5.74
C LEU A 153 6.43 -1.98 6.21
N ILE A 154 7.53 -1.31 6.59
CA ILE A 154 8.74 -1.95 7.12
C ILE A 154 8.42 -2.66 8.44
N GLY A 155 7.63 -2.05 9.32
CA GLY A 155 7.17 -2.67 10.57
C GLY A 155 6.41 -3.97 10.31
N PHE A 156 5.50 -3.96 9.33
CA PHE A 156 4.80 -5.16 8.87
C PHE A 156 5.77 -6.21 8.29
N LEU A 157 6.65 -5.84 7.36
CA LEU A 157 7.61 -6.76 6.75
C LEU A 157 8.55 -7.40 7.79
N ARG A 158 8.99 -6.63 8.80
CA ARG A 158 9.78 -7.14 9.92
C ARG A 158 9.00 -8.19 10.71
N SER A 159 7.73 -7.94 10.99
CA SER A 159 6.88 -8.90 11.72
C SER A 159 6.71 -10.22 10.95
N VAL A 160 6.56 -10.14 9.63
CA VAL A 160 6.51 -11.30 8.72
C VAL A 160 7.83 -12.07 8.73
N ALA A 161 8.97 -11.38 8.63
CA ALA A 161 10.28 -12.00 8.64
C ALA A 161 10.55 -12.76 9.96
N GLN A 162 10.21 -12.15 11.10
CA GLN A 162 10.39 -12.78 12.42
C GLN A 162 9.55 -14.05 12.60
N LYS A 163 8.29 -14.05 12.15
CA LYS A 163 7.41 -15.23 12.22
C LYS A 163 7.87 -16.33 11.27
N THR A 164 8.41 -15.99 10.11
CA THR A 164 8.95 -16.96 9.15
C THR A 164 10.14 -17.72 9.74
N THR A 165 11.04 -17.05 10.47
CA THR A 165 12.22 -17.68 11.08
C THR A 165 11.87 -18.69 12.17
N GLN A 166 10.75 -18.53 12.89
CA GLN A 166 10.35 -19.46 13.96
C GLN A 166 9.82 -20.81 13.44
N VAL A 167 9.34 -20.88 12.19
CA VAL A 167 8.76 -22.11 11.61
C VAL A 167 9.84 -23.10 11.15
N PHE A 168 11.07 -22.64 10.93
CA PHE A 168 12.17 -23.49 10.42
C PHE A 168 13.01 -24.18 11.51
N PHE A 169 12.73 -23.93 12.80
CA PHE A 169 13.49 -24.49 13.93
C PHE A 169 12.64 -25.35 14.89
N ASN A 170 11.45 -25.79 14.49
CA ASN A 170 10.64 -26.76 15.23
C ASN A 170 10.46 -28.05 14.43
#